data_AF-A0A2T8FDF3-F1
#
_entry.id   AF-A0A2T8FDF3-F1
#
_cell.length_a   1.000
_cell.length_b   1.000
_cell.length_c   1.000
_cell.angle_alpha   90.00
_cell.angle_beta   90.00
_cell.angle_gamma   90.00
#
_symmetry.space_group_name_H-M   'P 1'
#
loop_
_entity.id
_entity.type
_entity.pdbx_description
1 polymer ?
#
loop_
_entity_poly.entity_id
_entity_poly.type
_entity_poly.pdbx_seq_one_letter_code
_entity_poly.pdbx_strand_id
1 'polypeptide(L)'
;MRVIRIDRDEFVAKVQANRDNHRAVFEAALEGYRDRWIQELERRLRDVRRGREINQYIGLPEPEDHTDDYDRILMMARMQIDNVIELTEDEFGMYVMDQWSWKPHFASTTSRYVRGRS
;
A
#
# COMPACT_ATOMS: atom_id res chain seq x y z
N MET A 1 -29.81 -2.99 5.94
CA MET A 1 -28.38 -3.16 6.21
C MET A 1 -28.16 -4.59 6.65
N ARG A 2 -27.41 -5.38 5.88
CA ARG A 2 -27.07 -6.75 6.25
C ARG A 2 -25.85 -6.72 7.17
N VAL A 3 -25.90 -7.53 8.22
CA VAL A 3 -24.77 -7.74 9.13
C VAL A 3 -24.13 -9.08 8.79
N ILE A 4 -22.81 -9.09 8.64
CA ILE A 4 -21.98 -10.28 8.48
C ILE A 4 -21.33 -10.55 9.84
N ARG A 5 -21.46 -11.79 10.32
CA ARG A 5 -20.84 -12.23 11.57
C ARG A 5 -19.67 -13.13 11.22
N ILE A 6 -18.50 -12.81 11.73
CA ILE A 6 -17.26 -13.56 11.51
C ILE A 6 -16.60 -13.85 12.85
N ASP A 7 -15.93 -14.99 12.94
CA ASP A 7 -15.09 -15.30 14.09
C ASP A 7 -13.96 -14.26 14.22
N ARG A 8 -13.70 -13.80 15.45
CA ARG A 8 -12.69 -12.75 15.72
C ARG A 8 -11.30 -13.19 15.26
N ASP A 9 -10.92 -14.44 15.51
CA ASP A 9 -9.59 -14.93 15.19
C ASP A 9 -9.44 -15.12 13.67
N GLU A 10 -10.51 -15.54 12.97
CA GLU A 10 -10.57 -15.54 11.51
C GLU A 10 -10.43 -14.12 10.92
N PHE A 11 -11.16 -13.15 11.45
CA PHE A 11 -11.06 -11.75 11.04
C PHE A 11 -9.64 -11.20 11.23
N VAL A 12 -9.06 -11.41 12.41
CA VAL A 12 -7.68 -10.99 12.71
C VAL A 12 -6.70 -11.64 11.73
N ALA A 13 -6.83 -12.93 11.44
CA ALA A 13 -5.98 -13.62 10.49
C ALA A 13 -6.09 -13.04 9.07
N LYS A 14 -7.30 -12.73 8.61
CA LYS A 14 -7.53 -12.12 7.28
C LYS A 14 -6.93 -10.72 7.18
N VAL A 15 -7.21 -9.86 8.14
CA VAL A 15 -6.70 -8.48 8.14
C VAL A 15 -5.18 -8.47 8.29
N GLN A 16 -4.60 -9.36 9.09
CA GLN A 16 -3.15 -9.51 9.23
C GLN A 16 -2.49 -9.94 7.91
N ALA A 17 -3.08 -10.92 7.20
CA ALA A 17 -2.57 -11.32 5.88
C ALA A 17 -2.63 -10.19 4.86
N ASN A 18 -3.71 -9.41 4.86
CA ASN A 18 -3.86 -8.24 3.98
C ASN A 18 -2.82 -7.16 4.28
N ARG A 19 -2.61 -6.85 5.57
CA ARG A 19 -1.57 -5.93 6.06
C ARG A 19 -0.18 -6.36 5.60
N ASP A 20 0.19 -7.61 5.83
CA ASP A 20 1.53 -8.12 5.55
C ASP A 20 1.81 -8.11 4.04
N ASN A 21 0.81 -8.44 3.22
CA ASN A 21 0.89 -8.29 1.77
C ASN A 21 1.04 -6.83 1.34
N HIS A 22 0.24 -5.91 1.88
CA HIS A 22 0.36 -4.47 1.62
C HIS A 22 1.78 -3.98 1.93
N ARG A 23 2.29 -4.31 3.12
CA ARG A 23 3.63 -3.89 3.57
C ARG A 23 4.72 -4.43 2.66
N ALA A 24 4.66 -5.69 2.26
CA ALA A 24 5.64 -6.29 1.34
C ALA A 24 5.65 -5.61 -0.03
N VAL A 25 4.47 -5.31 -0.60
CA VAL A 25 4.36 -4.59 -1.87
C VAL A 25 4.87 -3.16 -1.74
N PHE A 26 4.53 -2.47 -0.65
CA PHE A 26 5.01 -1.13 -0.36
C PHE A 26 6.54 -1.08 -0.26
N GLU A 27 7.17 -1.98 0.50
CA GLU A 27 8.63 -2.01 0.65
C GLU A 27 9.35 -2.27 -0.68
N ALA A 28 8.85 -3.22 -1.48
CA ALA A 28 9.38 -3.47 -2.83
C ALA A 28 9.22 -2.26 -3.76
N ALA A 29 8.08 -1.58 -3.70
CA ALA A 29 7.85 -0.36 -4.47
C ALA A 29 8.72 0.81 -4.00
N LEU A 30 8.98 0.93 -2.69
CA LEU A 30 9.83 1.96 -2.11
C LEU A 30 11.30 1.78 -2.51
N GLU A 31 11.78 0.55 -2.56
CA GLU A 31 13.10 0.22 -3.12
C GLU A 31 13.20 0.68 -4.58
N GLY A 32 12.26 0.24 -5.44
CA GLY A 32 12.25 0.64 -6.85
C GLY A 32 12.05 2.15 -7.06
N TYR A 33 11.31 2.82 -6.19
CA TYR A 33 11.15 4.28 -6.19
C TYR A 33 12.48 5.00 -5.96
N ARG A 34 13.27 4.55 -4.97
CA ARG A 34 14.61 5.10 -4.70
C ARG A 34 15.55 4.90 -5.87
N ASP A 35 15.55 3.70 -6.46
CA ASP A 35 16.38 3.40 -7.64
C ASP A 35 16.02 4.30 -8.82
N ARG A 36 14.72 4.51 -9.08
CA ARG A 36 14.24 5.41 -10.14
C ARG A 36 14.68 6.85 -9.91
N TRP A 37 14.63 7.33 -8.67
CA TRP A 37 15.13 8.66 -8.31
C TRP A 37 16.62 8.80 -8.59
N ILE A 38 17.43 7.84 -8.15
CA ILE A 38 18.88 7.85 -8.40
C ILE A 38 19.15 7.89 -9.91
N GLN A 39 18.52 7.00 -10.68
CA GLN A 39 18.68 6.95 -12.15
C GLN A 39 18.32 8.29 -12.82
N GLU A 40 17.20 8.90 -12.42
CA GLU A 40 16.73 10.14 -13.03
C GLU A 40 17.64 11.33 -12.66
N LEU A 41 18.09 11.41 -11.41
CA LEU A 41 19.02 12.43 -10.95
C LEU A 41 20.39 12.31 -11.64
N GLU A 42 20.93 11.10 -11.75
CA GLU A 42 22.18 10.86 -12.47
C GLU A 42 22.06 11.22 -13.95
N ARG A 43 20.95 10.86 -14.60
CA ARG A 43 20.68 11.22 -16.00
C ARG A 43 20.68 12.73 -16.18
N ARG A 44 19.94 13.47 -15.34
CA ARG A 44 19.88 14.94 -15.42
C ARG A 44 21.21 15.60 -15.13
N LEU A 45 21.97 15.09 -14.14
CA LEU A 45 23.31 15.58 -13.86
C LEU A 45 24.23 15.43 -15.08
N ARG A 46 24.16 14.29 -15.78
CA ARG A 46 24.91 14.09 -17.04
C ARG A 46 24.49 15.06 -18.13
N ASP A 47 23.20 15.33 -18.28
CA ASP A 47 22.67 16.24 -19.31
C ASP A 47 23.10 17.70 -19.02
N VAL A 48 22.99 18.15 -17.77
CA VAL A 48 23.46 19.49 -17.35
C VAL A 48 24.96 19.66 -17.60
N ARG A 49 25.78 18.68 -17.22
CA ARG A 49 27.25 18.72 -17.47
C ARG A 49 27.61 18.82 -18.94
N ARG A 50 26.71 18.40 -19.84
CA ARG A 50 26.88 18.47 -21.31
C ARG A 50 26.24 19.71 -21.94
N GLY A 51 25.72 20.64 -21.13
CA GLY A 51 25.02 21.84 -21.61
C GLY A 51 23.69 21.54 -22.29
N ARG A 52 23.07 20.39 -22.01
CA ARG A 52 21.75 20.03 -22.55
C ARG A 52 20.66 20.63 -21.67
N GLU A 53 19.55 20.98 -22.31
CA GLU A 53 18.34 21.37 -21.60
C GLU A 53 17.79 20.19 -20.79
N ILE A 54 17.30 20.48 -19.58
CA ILE A 54 16.62 19.50 -18.74
C ILE A 54 15.26 20.05 -18.31
N ASN A 55 14.29 19.16 -18.16
CA ASN A 55 13.11 19.47 -17.37
C ASN A 55 13.56 19.74 -15.92
N GLN A 56 13.03 20.77 -15.28
CA GLN A 56 13.34 21.11 -13.88
C GLN A 56 12.40 20.42 -12.90
N TYR A 57 11.30 19.84 -13.38
CA TYR A 57 10.34 19.08 -12.58
C TYR A 57 10.58 17.57 -12.70
N ILE A 58 10.55 16.85 -11.57
CA ILE A 58 10.60 15.38 -11.52
C ILE A 58 9.26 14.90 -10.97
N GLY A 59 8.47 14.26 -11.83
CA GLY A 59 7.20 13.63 -11.45
C GLY A 59 7.39 12.16 -11.15
N LEU A 60 7.83 11.83 -9.94
CA LEU A 60 7.89 10.46 -9.43
C LEU A 60 6.97 10.36 -8.21
N PRO A 61 5.73 9.87 -8.37
CA PRO A 61 4.80 9.71 -7.25
C PRO A 61 5.36 8.72 -6.23
N GLU A 62 5.43 9.12 -4.98
CA GLU A 62 5.89 8.27 -3.88
C GLU A 62 4.84 7.21 -3.53
N PRO A 63 5.21 5.93 -3.35
CA PRO A 63 4.29 4.94 -2.78
C PRO A 63 3.81 5.40 -1.40
N GLU A 64 2.50 5.34 -1.15
CA GLU A 64 1.92 5.64 0.16
C GLU A 64 1.89 4.38 1.04
N ASP A 65 2.19 4.54 2.33
CA ASP A 65 2.07 3.45 3.30
C ASP A 65 0.79 3.58 4.12
N HIS A 66 -0.10 2.59 3.96
CA HIS A 66 -1.35 2.44 4.70
C HIS A 66 -1.29 1.33 5.76
N THR A 67 -0.11 0.86 6.16
CA THR A 67 0.04 -0.18 7.20
C THR A 67 -0.70 0.19 8.50
N ASP A 68 -0.68 1.49 8.86
CA ASP A 68 -1.36 2.02 10.04
C ASP A 68 -2.90 1.84 10.00
N ASP A 69 -3.51 1.86 8.80
CA ASP A 69 -4.95 1.64 8.65
C ASP A 69 -5.33 0.23 9.08
N TYR A 70 -4.53 -0.77 8.72
CA TYR A 70 -4.71 -2.15 9.15
C TYR A 70 -4.40 -2.32 10.65
N ASP A 71 -3.31 -1.73 11.13
CA ASP A 71 -2.88 -1.84 12.54
C ASP A 71 -3.94 -1.31 13.49
N ARG A 72 -4.62 -0.23 13.12
CA ARG A 72 -5.76 0.30 13.87
C ARG A 72 -6.92 -0.70 13.97
N ILE A 73 -7.30 -1.35 12.87
CA ILE A 73 -8.40 -2.33 12.86
C ILE A 73 -8.02 -3.60 13.63
N LEU A 74 -6.79 -4.08 13.46
CA LEU A 74 -6.26 -5.22 14.21
C LEU A 74 -6.24 -4.95 15.71
N MET A 75 -5.85 -3.75 16.14
CA MET A 75 -5.89 -3.36 17.54
C MET A 75 -7.32 -3.41 18.09
N MET A 76 -8.29 -2.83 17.39
CA MET A 76 -9.69 -2.87 17.82
C MET A 76 -10.22 -4.31 17.92
N ALA A 77 -9.94 -5.16 16.92
CA ALA A 77 -10.36 -6.56 16.94
C ALA A 77 -9.73 -7.35 18.07
N ARG A 78 -8.44 -7.15 18.37
CA ARG A 78 -7.74 -7.84 19.48
C ARG A 78 -8.21 -7.40 20.85
N MET A 79 -8.67 -6.15 20.98
CA MET A 79 -9.24 -5.61 22.21
C MET A 79 -10.71 -6.03 22.41
N GLN A 80 -11.36 -6.59 21.39
CA GLN A 80 -12.73 -7.04 21.49
C GLN A 80 -12.84 -8.28 22.39
N ILE A 81 -13.74 -8.20 23.38
CA ILE A 81 -13.99 -9.26 24.35
C ILE A 81 -14.75 -10.43 23.71
N ASP A 82 -15.72 -10.13 22.84
CA ASP A 82 -16.53 -11.12 22.16
C ASP A 82 -15.74 -11.82 21.04
N ASN A 83 -15.99 -13.12 20.87
CA ASN A 83 -15.37 -13.94 19.82
C ASN A 83 -16.01 -13.74 18.44
N VAL A 84 -17.05 -12.90 18.32
CA VAL A 84 -17.75 -12.65 17.05
C VAL A 84 -17.64 -11.16 16.71
N ILE A 85 -17.13 -10.86 15.53
CA ILE A 85 -17.13 -9.51 14.97
C ILE A 85 -18.33 -9.37 14.04
N GLU A 86 -19.10 -8.30 14.22
CA GLU A 86 -20.22 -7.94 13.36
C GLU A 86 -19.78 -6.80 12.43
N LEU A 87 -19.89 -7.02 11.12
CA LEU A 87 -19.50 -6.07 10.09
C LEU A 87 -20.70 -5.74 9.21
N THR A 88 -20.75 -4.51 8.73
CA THR A 88 -21.54 -4.13 7.57
C THR A 88 -20.96 -4.74 6.28
N GLU A 89 -21.74 -4.75 5.19
CA GLU A 89 -21.26 -5.20 3.87
C GLU A 89 -20.02 -4.39 3.42
N ASP A 90 -20.01 -3.08 3.66
CA ASP A 90 -18.90 -2.20 3.28
C ASP A 90 -17.64 -2.49 4.10
N GLU A 91 -17.77 -2.70 5.41
CA GLU A 91 -16.64 -3.06 6.28
C GLU A 91 -16.09 -4.45 5.94
N PHE A 92 -16.95 -5.40 5.57
CA PHE A 92 -16.52 -6.72 5.11
C PHE A 92 -15.72 -6.60 3.80
N GLY A 93 -16.21 -5.81 2.84
CA GLY A 93 -15.47 -5.53 1.60
C GLY A 93 -14.11 -4.89 1.88
N MET A 94 -14.06 -3.90 2.76
CA MET A 94 -12.83 -3.18 3.07
C MET A 94 -11.82 -4.05 3.86
N TYR A 95 -12.22 -4.62 5.00
CA TYR A 95 -11.30 -5.27 5.92
C TYR A 95 -10.97 -6.71 5.51
N VAL A 96 -11.98 -7.47 5.07
CA VAL A 96 -11.83 -8.90 4.77
C VAL A 96 -11.47 -9.11 3.30
N MET A 97 -12.15 -8.42 2.38
CA MET A 97 -11.87 -8.51 0.94
C MET A 97 -10.78 -7.56 0.45
N ASP A 98 -10.18 -6.78 1.36
CA ASP A 98 -9.05 -5.88 1.08
C ASP A 98 -9.37 -4.76 0.07
N GLN A 99 -10.65 -4.34 0.01
CA GLN A 99 -11.16 -3.34 -0.94
C GLN A 99 -11.16 -1.94 -0.34
N TRP A 100 -10.00 -1.46 0.08
CA TRP A 100 -9.83 -0.09 0.56
C TRP A 100 -10.02 0.93 -0.54
N SER A 101 -10.56 2.11 -0.20
CA SER A 101 -10.76 3.20 -1.17
C SER A 101 -9.44 3.71 -1.77
N TRP A 102 -8.34 3.65 -1.01
CA TRP A 102 -6.99 4.00 -1.46
C TRP A 102 -6.32 2.90 -2.31
N LYS A 103 -6.82 1.65 -2.28
CA LYS A 103 -6.21 0.48 -2.94
C LYS A 103 -5.96 0.70 -4.45
N PRO A 104 -6.90 1.27 -5.24
CA PRO A 104 -6.68 1.50 -6.66
C PRO A 104 -5.55 2.50 -6.93
N HIS A 105 -5.44 3.56 -6.10
CA HIS A 105 -4.37 4.53 -6.22
C HIS A 105 -3.01 3.90 -5.88
N PHE A 106 -2.95 3.17 -4.77
CA PHE A 106 -1.76 2.43 -4.35
C PHE A 106 -1.27 1.47 -5.44
N ALA A 107 -2.16 0.69 -6.07
CA ALA A 107 -1.80 -0.22 -7.16
C ALA A 107 -1.24 0.51 -8.40
N SER A 108 -1.84 1.66 -8.75
CA SER A 108 -1.39 2.50 -9.86
C SER A 108 0.02 3.07 -9.63
N THR A 109 0.31 3.50 -8.40
CA THR A 109 1.62 4.08 -8.03
C THR A 109 2.70 3.01 -7.91
N THR A 110 2.44 1.92 -7.17
CA THR A 110 3.44 0.87 -6.88
C THR A 110 3.83 0.07 -8.11
N SER A 111 2.91 -0.17 -9.04
CA SER A 111 3.19 -0.92 -10.29
C SER A 111 4.28 -0.29 -11.17
N ARG A 112 4.56 1.01 -11.00
CA ARG A 112 5.64 1.73 -11.69
C ARG A 112 7.03 1.33 -11.22
N TYR A 113 7.14 0.82 -10.00
CA TYR A 113 8.40 0.54 -9.32
C TYR A 113 8.68 -0.95 -9.18
N VAL A 114 7.64 -1.79 -9.12
CA VAL A 114 7.79 -3.24 -8.94
C VAL A 114 8.13 -3.98 -10.25
N ARG A 115 7.80 -3.41 -11.43
CA ARG A 115 8.00 -4.05 -12.75
C ARG A 115 9.45 -4.13 -13.26
N GLY A 116 10.46 -3.89 -12.41
CA GLY A 116 11.87 -3.71 -12.82
C GLY A 116 12.80 -4.93 -12.68
N ARG A 117 12.36 -6.08 -12.16
CA ARG A 117 13.20 -7.30 -12.08
C ARG A 117 12.82 -8.27 -13.20
N SER A 118 13.39 -8.08 -14.39
CA SER A 118 13.43 -9.05 -15.48
C SER A 118 14.81 -9.08 -16.10
#